data_AF-A0A2K9N9V1-F1
#
_entry.id   AF-A0A2K9N9V1-F1
#
_cell.length_a   1.000
_cell.length_b   1.000
_cell.length_c   1.000
_cell.angle_alpha   90.00
_cell.angle_beta   90.00
_cell.angle_gamma   90.00
#
_symmetry.space_group_name_H-M   'P 1'
#
loop_
_entity.id
_entity.type
_entity.pdbx_description
1 polymer ?
#
loop_
_entity_poly.entity_id
_entity_poly.type
_entity_poly.pdbx_seq_one_letter_code
_entity_poly.pdbx_strand_id
1 'polypeptide(L)'
;MTITPINVPDLINQIKTQATAILGQNIETAQGFSQEQLAAMAQQAETIAGGIASGEIRPSLQQFFLDQLKQSAQNFVRVLVGLSLVTAEQLWNGVVGTLWGALSGATGLHFTPPAWGQ
;
A
#
# COMPACT_ATOMS: atom_id res chain seq x y z
N MET A 1 38.40 20.12 5.63
CA MET A 1 37.25 19.19 5.56
C MET A 1 37.78 17.79 5.69
N THR A 2 37.34 17.03 6.68
CA THR A 2 37.67 15.62 6.84
C THR A 2 36.55 14.79 6.24
N ILE A 3 36.85 14.03 5.17
CA ILE A 3 35.90 13.07 4.61
C ILE A 3 35.92 11.83 5.50
N THR A 4 34.78 11.46 6.06
CA THR A 4 34.64 10.20 6.79
C THR A 4 34.23 9.12 5.78
N PRO A 5 34.98 8.01 5.64
CA PRO A 5 34.61 6.94 4.73
C PRO A 5 33.24 6.35 5.08
N ILE A 6 32.39 6.15 4.08
CA ILE A 6 31.13 5.42 4.25
C ILE A 6 31.44 3.94 4.46
N ASN A 7 30.95 3.36 5.56
CA ASN A 7 30.94 1.91 5.74
C ASN A 7 29.81 1.31 4.89
N VAL A 8 30.17 0.79 3.72
CA VAL A 8 29.20 0.25 2.74
C VAL A 8 28.36 -0.91 3.33
N PRO A 9 28.93 -1.91 4.02
CA PRO A 9 28.15 -2.91 4.75
C PRO A 9 27.08 -2.34 5.69
N ASP A 10 27.41 -1.33 6.49
CA ASP A 10 26.46 -0.72 7.42
C ASP A 10 25.36 0.02 6.68
N LEU A 11 25.71 0.75 5.61
CA LEU A 11 24.74 1.46 4.76
C LEU A 11 23.75 0.48 4.11
N ILE A 12 24.25 -0.65 3.58
CA ILE A 12 23.39 -1.70 3.03
C ILE A 12 22.42 -2.23 4.10
N ASN A 13 22.90 -2.45 5.32
CA ASN A 13 22.06 -2.92 6.42
C ASN A 13 21.00 -1.88 6.82
N GLN A 14 21.34 -0.59 6.86
CA GLN A 14 20.39 0.49 7.13
C GLN A 14 19.29 0.54 6.08
N ILE A 15 19.64 0.49 4.80
CA ILE A 15 18.69 0.46 3.69
C ILE A 15 17.76 -0.75 3.80
N LYS A 16 18.33 -1.95 4.05
CA LYS A 16 17.55 -3.18 4.20
C LYS A 16 16.57 -3.09 5.37
N THR A 17 17.02 -2.63 6.53
CA THR A 17 16.18 -2.48 7.73
C THR A 17 15.02 -1.54 7.45
N GLN A 18 15.29 -0.37 6.87
CA GLN A 18 14.25 0.61 6.56
C GLN A 18 13.25 0.09 5.52
N ALA A 19 13.75 -0.50 4.43
CA ALA A 19 12.90 -1.10 3.40
C ALA A 19 12.01 -2.22 3.98
N THR A 20 12.58 -3.08 4.81
CA THR A 20 11.83 -4.17 5.47
C THR A 20 10.73 -3.64 6.38
N ALA A 21 11.02 -2.59 7.17
CA ALA A 21 10.02 -1.96 8.03
C ALA A 21 8.86 -1.35 7.23
N ILE A 22 9.17 -0.62 6.15
CA ILE A 22 8.16 -0.01 5.27
C ILE A 22 7.30 -1.09 4.61
N LEU A 23 7.93 -2.12 4.05
CA LEU A 23 7.21 -3.20 3.37
C LEU A 23 6.36 -4.00 4.36
N GLY A 24 6.88 -4.32 5.54
CA GLY A 24 6.15 -5.05 6.59
C GLY A 24 4.88 -4.32 7.02
N GLN A 25 5.00 -3.04 7.38
CA GLN A 25 3.85 -2.23 7.80
C GLN A 25 2.77 -2.13 6.70
N ASN A 26 3.18 -1.93 5.44
CA ASN A 26 2.24 -1.81 4.33
C ASN A 26 1.57 -3.15 3.98
N ILE A 27 2.30 -4.28 4.08
CA ILE A 27 1.72 -5.61 3.90
C ILE A 27 0.64 -5.89 4.95
N GLU A 28 0.92 -5.61 6.24
CA GLU A 28 -0.06 -5.79 7.31
C GLU A 28 -1.31 -4.93 7.08
N THR A 29 -1.12 -3.67 6.68
CA THR A 29 -2.23 -2.76 6.34
C THR A 29 -3.08 -3.28 5.19
N ALA A 30 -2.42 -3.73 4.10
CA ALA A 30 -3.11 -4.28 2.93
C ALA A 30 -3.84 -5.59 3.26
N GLN A 31 -3.28 -6.45 4.11
CA GLN A 31 -3.89 -7.69 4.56
C GLN A 31 -5.16 -7.43 5.38
N GLY A 32 -5.08 -6.54 6.39
CA GLY A 32 -6.23 -6.17 7.21
C GLY A 32 -7.38 -5.61 6.39
N PHE A 33 -7.07 -4.62 5.54
CA PHE A 33 -8.05 -4.05 4.60
C PHE A 33 -8.66 -5.13 3.69
N SER A 34 -7.83 -6.01 3.12
CA SER A 34 -8.33 -7.06 2.21
C SER A 34 -9.26 -8.03 2.91
N GLN A 35 -8.91 -8.45 4.12
CA GLN A 35 -9.74 -9.38 4.88
C GLN A 35 -11.12 -8.78 5.18
N GLU A 36 -11.17 -7.52 5.63
CA GLU A 36 -12.42 -6.82 5.93
C GLU A 36 -13.30 -6.64 4.69
N GLN A 37 -12.72 -6.15 3.59
CA GLN A 37 -13.48 -5.89 2.36
C GLN A 37 -13.97 -7.17 1.68
N LEU A 38 -13.16 -8.23 1.65
CA LEU A 38 -13.57 -9.52 1.09
C LEU A 38 -14.71 -10.15 1.91
N ALA A 39 -14.64 -10.08 3.24
CA ALA A 39 -15.71 -10.56 4.11
C ALA A 39 -17.02 -9.79 3.87
N ALA A 40 -16.96 -8.46 3.77
CA ALA A 40 -18.12 -7.63 3.48
C ALA A 40 -18.75 -7.94 2.10
N MET A 41 -17.93 -8.13 1.07
CA MET A 41 -18.43 -8.50 -0.27
C MET A 41 -19.04 -9.91 -0.29
N ALA A 42 -18.44 -10.86 0.44
CA ALA A 42 -19.00 -12.21 0.57
C ALA A 42 -20.36 -12.17 1.27
N GLN A 43 -20.49 -11.40 2.35
CA GLN A 43 -21.75 -11.21 3.05
C GLN A 43 -22.79 -10.51 2.16
N GLN A 44 -22.38 -9.49 1.40
CA GLN A 44 -23.26 -8.83 0.42
C GLN A 44 -23.76 -9.83 -0.64
N ALA A 45 -22.89 -10.69 -1.16
CA ALA A 45 -23.26 -11.70 -2.14
C ALA A 45 -24.26 -12.73 -1.56
N GLU A 46 -24.05 -13.17 -0.33
CA GLU A 46 -24.97 -14.08 0.38
C GLU A 46 -26.35 -13.43 0.58
N THR A 47 -26.38 -12.17 1.02
CA THR A 47 -27.63 -11.42 1.21
C THR A 47 -28.39 -11.22 -0.10
N ILE A 48 -27.68 -10.93 -1.20
CA ILE A 48 -28.29 -10.82 -2.54
C ILE A 48 -28.89 -12.17 -2.97
N ALA A 49 -28.14 -13.26 -2.81
CA ALA A 49 -28.61 -14.59 -3.16
C ALA A 49 -29.85 -15.00 -2.36
N GLY A 50 -29.85 -14.77 -1.05
CA GLY A 50 -30.99 -15.02 -0.17
C GLY A 50 -32.22 -14.21 -0.55
N GLY A 51 -32.05 -12.91 -0.79
CA GLY A 51 -33.14 -12.02 -1.21
C GLY A 51 -33.74 -12.40 -2.58
N ILE A 52 -32.92 -12.89 -3.51
CA ILE A 52 -33.41 -13.41 -4.80
C ILE A 52 -34.21 -14.70 -4.58
N ALA A 53 -33.69 -15.64 -3.80
CA ALA A 53 -34.32 -16.93 -3.54
C ALA A 53 -35.65 -16.80 -2.79
N SER A 54 -35.76 -15.85 -1.85
CA SER A 54 -36.98 -15.57 -1.10
C SER A 54 -38.03 -14.76 -1.87
N GLY A 55 -37.63 -14.14 -2.99
CA GLY A 55 -38.47 -13.22 -3.75
C GLY A 55 -38.54 -11.79 -3.19
N GLU A 56 -37.80 -11.50 -2.13
CA GLU A 56 -37.66 -10.14 -1.57
C GLU A 56 -37.00 -9.19 -2.60
N ILE A 57 -35.98 -9.69 -3.31
CA ILE A 57 -35.38 -9.00 -4.44
C ILE A 57 -36.10 -9.42 -5.72
N ARG A 58 -36.99 -8.55 -6.17
CA ARG A 58 -37.74 -8.72 -7.42
C ARG A 58 -36.80 -8.75 -8.63
N PRO A 59 -37.16 -9.44 -9.74
CA PRO A 59 -36.34 -9.52 -10.94
C PRO A 59 -35.86 -8.16 -11.48
N SER A 60 -36.71 -7.14 -11.43
CA SER A 60 -36.37 -5.78 -11.89
C SER A 60 -35.27 -5.09 -11.05
N LEU A 61 -35.02 -5.54 -9.83
CA LEU A 61 -34.01 -4.98 -8.93
C LEU A 61 -32.71 -5.79 -8.88
N GLN A 62 -32.69 -7.00 -9.42
CA GLN A 62 -31.52 -7.89 -9.33
C GLN A 62 -30.26 -7.24 -9.93
N GLN A 63 -30.38 -6.65 -11.12
CA GLN A 63 -29.27 -5.99 -11.79
C GLN A 63 -28.70 -4.84 -10.95
N PHE A 64 -29.56 -4.06 -10.29
CA PHE A 64 -29.15 -2.97 -9.42
C PHE A 64 -28.29 -3.47 -8.23
N PHE A 65 -28.64 -4.59 -7.61
CA PHE A 65 -27.84 -5.18 -6.54
C PHE A 65 -26.54 -5.80 -7.05
N LEU A 66 -26.56 -6.48 -8.20
CA LEU A 66 -25.37 -7.04 -8.82
C LEU A 66 -24.37 -5.95 -9.23
N ASP A 67 -24.85 -4.81 -9.74
CA ASP A 67 -24.00 -3.68 -10.09
C ASP A 67 -23.37 -3.02 -8.85
N GLN A 68 -24.06 -3.01 -7.71
CA GLN A 68 -23.46 -2.56 -6.45
C GLN A 68 -22.35 -3.50 -5.98
N LEU A 69 -22.57 -4.83 -6.03
CA LEU A 69 -21.52 -5.80 -5.68
C LEU A 69 -20.29 -5.67 -6.61
N LYS A 70 -20.52 -5.45 -7.91
CA LYS A 70 -19.46 -5.14 -8.88
C LYS A 70 -18.69 -3.87 -8.51
N GLN A 71 -19.39 -2.81 -8.12
CA GLN A 71 -18.76 -1.55 -7.69
C GLN A 71 -17.91 -1.75 -6.44
N SER A 72 -18.37 -2.54 -5.46
CA SER A 72 -17.58 -2.91 -4.28
C SER A 72 -16.27 -3.59 -4.68
N ALA A 73 -16.31 -4.55 -5.60
CA ALA A 73 -15.13 -5.24 -6.09
C ALA A 73 -14.17 -4.30 -6.84
N GLN A 74 -14.69 -3.40 -7.67
CA GLN A 74 -13.87 -2.40 -8.36
C GLN A 74 -13.19 -1.43 -7.38
N ASN A 75 -13.90 -0.98 -6.36
CA ASN A 75 -13.36 -0.09 -5.34
C ASN A 75 -12.29 -0.77 -4.49
N PHE A 76 -12.50 -2.03 -4.12
CA PHE A 76 -11.49 -2.86 -3.45
C PHE A 76 -10.15 -2.86 -4.22
N VAL A 77 -10.19 -3.16 -5.52
CA VAL A 77 -8.98 -3.16 -6.36
C VAL A 77 -8.34 -1.77 -6.45
N ARG A 78 -9.13 -0.70 -6.61
CA ARG A 78 -8.60 0.67 -6.67
C ARG A 78 -7.86 1.07 -5.40
N VAL A 79 -8.39 0.71 -4.24
CA VAL A 79 -7.72 0.99 -2.95
C VAL A 79 -6.41 0.21 -2.85
N LEU A 80 -6.38 -1.07 -3.25
CA LEU A 80 -5.13 -1.84 -3.27
C LEU A 80 -4.06 -1.24 -4.19
N VAL A 81 -4.46 -0.72 -5.35
CA VAL A 81 -3.55 0.00 -6.25
C VAL A 81 -3.02 1.26 -5.55
N GLY A 82 -3.89 2.03 -4.88
CA GLY A 82 -3.49 3.21 -4.11
C GLY A 82 -2.49 2.88 -3.00
N LEU A 83 -2.75 1.83 -2.21
CA LEU A 83 -1.83 1.36 -1.17
C LEU A 83 -0.48 0.92 -1.75
N SER A 84 -0.49 0.26 -2.92
CA SER A 84 0.73 -0.16 -3.60
C SER A 84 1.58 1.03 -4.06
N LEU A 85 0.95 2.08 -4.59
CA LEU A 85 1.64 3.32 -4.99
C LEU A 85 2.25 4.04 -3.79
N VAL A 86 1.50 4.18 -2.70
CA VAL A 86 2.01 4.78 -1.45
C VAL A 86 3.18 3.96 -0.89
N THR A 87 3.11 2.63 -0.95
CA THR A 87 4.21 1.75 -0.52
C THR A 87 5.47 2.01 -1.36
N ALA A 88 5.33 2.14 -2.69
CA ALA A 88 6.45 2.42 -3.58
C ALA A 88 7.07 3.80 -3.32
N GLU A 89 6.24 4.82 -3.10
CA GLU A 89 6.68 6.17 -2.74
C GLU A 89 7.45 6.18 -1.42
N GLN A 90 6.92 5.55 -0.38
CA GLN A 90 7.59 5.45 0.92
C GLN A 90 8.93 4.73 0.80
N LEU A 91 8.97 3.63 0.04
CA LEU A 91 10.19 2.86 -0.19
C LEU A 91 11.26 3.72 -0.87
N TRP A 92 10.90 4.45 -1.93
CA TRP A 92 11.82 5.38 -2.58
C TRP A 92 12.35 6.43 -1.62
N ASN A 93 11.44 7.14 -0.95
CA ASN A 93 11.80 8.23 -0.04
C ASN A 93 12.70 7.72 1.10
N GLY A 94 12.44 6.51 1.61
CA GLY A 94 13.29 5.88 2.61
C GLY A 94 14.69 5.56 2.09
N VAL A 95 14.79 4.83 0.97
CA VAL A 95 16.08 4.43 0.37
C VAL A 95 16.92 5.66 0.00
N VAL A 96 16.34 6.60 -0.72
CA VAL A 96 17.04 7.83 -1.15
C VAL A 96 17.42 8.68 0.05
N GLY A 97 16.51 8.83 1.03
CA GLY A 97 16.79 9.55 2.26
C GLY A 97 18.00 8.98 3.02
N THR A 98 18.09 7.65 3.13
CA THR A 98 19.23 7.00 3.78
C THR A 98 20.54 7.21 3.01
N LEU A 99 20.51 7.11 1.67
CA LEU A 99 21.68 7.38 0.83
C LEU A 99 22.16 8.83 0.95
N TRP A 100 21.25 9.81 0.88
CA TRP A 100 21.57 11.23 1.00
C TRP A 100 22.04 11.62 2.40
N GLY A 101 21.48 10.99 3.43
CA GLY A 101 21.94 11.12 4.81
C GLY A 101 23.39 10.66 4.97
N ALA A 102 23.72 9.50 4.40
CA ALA A 102 25.09 8.97 4.41
C ALA A 102 26.08 9.88 3.67
N LEU A 103 25.70 10.40 2.50
CA LEU A 103 26.51 11.38 1.74
C LEU A 103 26.73 12.67 2.54
N SER A 104 25.67 13.19 3.16
CA SER A 104 25.75 14.41 3.96
C SER A 104 26.68 14.23 5.16
N GLY A 105 26.55 13.10 5.87
CA GLY A 105 27.42 12.75 7.00
C GLY A 105 28.88 12.54 6.60
N ALA A 106 29.15 11.91 5.46
CA ALA A 106 30.51 11.64 4.98
C ALA A 106 31.26 12.90 4.54
N THR A 107 30.55 13.83 3.90
CA THR A 107 31.14 15.06 3.33
C THR A 107 31.10 16.26 4.28
N GLY A 108 30.23 16.23 5.29
CA GLY A 108 29.92 17.39 6.12
C GLY A 108 29.10 18.47 5.40
N LEU A 109 28.59 18.17 4.20
CA LEU A 109 27.70 19.04 3.43
C LEU A 109 26.25 18.61 3.63
N HIS A 110 25.29 19.53 3.48
CA HIS A 110 23.88 19.18 3.54
C HIS A 110 23.33 18.94 2.12
N PHE A 111 22.90 17.73 1.82
CA PHE A 111 22.20 17.39 0.58
C PHE A 111 20.72 17.14 0.84
N THR A 112 19.85 17.79 0.05
CA THR A 112 18.41 17.52 0.09
C THR A 112 18.08 16.31 -0.80
N PRO A 113 17.46 15.25 -0.27
CA PRO A 113 17.06 14.10 -1.08
C PRO A 113 15.92 14.49 -2.05
N PRO A 114 15.94 13.99 -3.29
CA PRO A 114 14.82 14.16 -4.20
C PRO A 114 13.59 13.39 -3.71
N ALA A 115 12.41 14.01 -3.82
CA ALA A 115 11.14 13.37 -3.53
C ALA A 115 10.69 12.50 -4.72
N TRP A 116 9.94 11.43 -4.44
CA TRP A 116 9.31 10.62 -5.49
C TRP A 116 8.38 11.48 -6.36
N GLY A 117 8.45 11.27 -7.68
CA GLY A 117 7.56 11.95 -8.63
C GLY A 117 7.88 13.41 -8.92
N GLN A 118 9.05 13.91 -8.49
CA GLN A 118 9.60 15.21 -8.90
C GLN A 118 10.70 15.09 -9.95
#